data_AF-A0A0V0J5C4-F1
#
_entry.id   AF-A0A0V0J5C4-F1
#
_cell.length_a   1.000
_cell.length_b   1.000
_cell.length_c   1.000
_cell.angle_alpha   90.00
_cell.angle_beta   90.00
_cell.angle_gamma   90.00
#
_symmetry.space_group_name_H-M   'P 1'
#
loop_
_entity.id
_entity.type
_entity.pdbx_description
1 polymer ?
#
loop_
_entity_poly.entity_id
_entity_poly.type
_entity_poly.pdbx_seq_one_letter_code
_entity_poly.pdbx_strand_id
1 'polypeptide(L)'
;ALPVSLTLITALDNQAMYKAKREEHFVHLMEIAQLDDTTTMIELVTRLIVQLLELLNLHRSALLKATLARPDMAPNDVGAAEAYAMVVENCPFLADLILRFPDSAREVLAPHRSQYNELIAWAFEFTRQSKFPSETDLKLLTLAEQELNLIPRPNTYVNPFADATKHRQLAELREFERRHGKQELRSKLRRPRLTPRTEL
;
A
#
# COMPACT_ATOMS: atom_id res chain seq x y z
N ALA A 1 4.05 -32.40 2.03
CA ALA A 1 3.90 -31.35 3.05
C ALA A 1 5.28 -30.81 3.38
N LEU A 2 5.52 -29.51 3.19
CA LEU A 2 6.79 -28.88 3.62
C LEU A 2 6.83 -28.82 5.16
N PRO A 3 8.03 -28.88 5.77
CA PRO A 3 8.15 -28.80 7.22
C PRO A 3 7.63 -27.46 7.73
N VAL A 4 6.79 -27.49 8.77
CA VAL A 4 6.09 -26.33 9.36
C VAL A 4 7.04 -25.15 9.64
N SER A 5 8.28 -25.42 10.01
CA SER A 5 9.32 -24.41 10.27
C SER A 5 9.69 -23.59 9.02
N LEU A 6 9.83 -24.23 7.85
CA LEU A 6 10.18 -23.56 6.59
C LEU A 6 9.00 -22.73 6.06
N THR A 7 7.77 -23.21 6.24
CA THR A 7 6.54 -22.49 5.89
C THR A 7 6.33 -21.25 6.78
N LEU A 8 6.72 -21.31 8.05
CA LEU A 8 6.65 -20.17 8.97
C LEU A 8 7.69 -19.10 8.60
N ILE A 9 8.93 -19.49 8.30
CA ILE A 9 10.02 -18.57 7.91
C ILE A 9 9.65 -17.84 6.60
N THR A 10 9.25 -18.58 5.56
CA THR A 10 8.81 -17.99 4.29
C THR A 10 7.59 -17.07 4.44
N ALA A 11 6.65 -17.41 5.33
CA ALA A 11 5.50 -16.53 5.62
C ALA A 11 5.90 -15.24 6.36
N LEU A 12 6.86 -15.32 7.29
CA LEU A 12 7.39 -14.16 8.01
C LEU A 12 8.20 -13.24 7.08
N ASP A 13 8.99 -13.81 6.19
CA ASP A 13 9.77 -13.07 5.20
C ASP A 13 8.84 -12.32 4.23
N ASN A 14 7.79 -12.97 3.73
CA ASN A 14 6.80 -12.32 2.87
C ASN A 14 6.03 -11.20 3.59
N GLN A 15 5.73 -11.36 4.88
CA GLN A 15 5.11 -10.29 5.68
C GLN A 15 6.06 -9.11 5.89
N ALA A 16 7.36 -9.36 6.06
CA ALA A 16 8.37 -8.31 6.18
C ALA A 16 8.52 -7.54 4.86
N MET A 17 8.50 -8.23 3.71
CA MET A 17 8.52 -7.61 2.38
C MET A 17 7.32 -6.70 2.17
N TYR A 18 6.10 -7.17 2.46
CA TYR A 18 4.90 -6.35 2.37
C TYR A 18 5.00 -5.08 3.23
N LYS A 19 5.50 -5.20 4.47
CA LYS A 19 5.70 -4.04 5.35
C LYS A 19 6.74 -3.06 4.80
N ALA A 20 7.87 -3.56 4.29
CA ALA A 20 8.88 -2.71 3.66
C ALA A 20 8.30 -1.97 2.45
N LYS A 21 7.45 -2.62 1.66
CA LYS A 21 6.76 -1.98 0.53
C LYS A 21 5.77 -0.90 0.97
N ARG A 22 5.06 -1.12 2.07
CA ARG A 22 4.20 -0.07 2.68
C ARG A 22 5.01 1.12 3.18
N GLU A 23 6.20 0.91 3.72
CA GLU A 23 7.12 2.00 4.11
C GLU A 23 7.60 2.78 2.87
N GLU A 24 7.97 2.10 1.79
CA GLU A 24 8.33 2.73 0.51
C GLU A 24 7.18 3.59 -0.06
N HIS A 25 5.96 3.03 -0.11
CA HIS A 25 4.78 3.77 -0.54
C HIS A 25 4.50 4.99 0.34
N PHE A 26 4.71 4.89 1.65
CA PHE A 26 4.59 6.02 2.54
C PHE A 26 5.60 7.12 2.21
N VAL A 27 6.87 6.77 1.96
CA VAL A 27 7.90 7.74 1.54
C VAL A 27 7.47 8.47 0.25
N HIS A 28 6.98 7.75 -0.76
CA HIS A 28 6.48 8.38 -1.99
C HIS A 28 5.31 9.34 -1.73
N LEU A 29 4.37 8.99 -0.84
CA LEU A 29 3.29 9.91 -0.46
C LEU A 29 3.81 11.19 0.19
N MET A 30 4.89 11.08 0.96
CA MET A 30 5.50 12.23 1.62
C MET A 30 6.23 13.13 0.62
N GLU A 31 6.91 12.56 -0.37
CA GLU A 31 7.54 13.32 -1.45
C GLU A 31 6.50 14.10 -2.25
N ILE A 32 5.36 13.48 -2.57
CA ILE A 32 4.23 14.16 -3.23
C ILE A 32 3.71 15.31 -2.36
N ALA A 33 3.56 15.10 -1.05
CA ALA A 33 3.04 16.11 -0.12
C ALA A 33 3.97 17.32 0.07
N GLN A 34 5.27 17.16 -0.20
CA GLN A 34 6.26 18.24 -0.15
C GLN A 34 6.27 19.10 -1.42
N LEU A 35 5.58 18.70 -2.49
CA LEU A 35 5.51 19.50 -3.70
C LEU A 35 4.81 20.84 -3.41
N ASP A 36 5.47 21.92 -3.83
CA ASP A 36 4.92 23.27 -3.74
C ASP A 36 4.06 23.62 -4.94
N ASP A 37 4.41 23.11 -6.13
CA ASP A 37 3.58 23.25 -7.32
C ASP A 37 2.41 22.26 -7.30
N THR A 38 1.22 22.82 -7.11
CA THR A 38 -0.04 22.05 -7.07
C THR A 38 -0.33 21.38 -8.40
N THR A 39 0.04 21.99 -9.53
CA THR A 39 -0.19 21.42 -10.87
C THR A 39 0.63 20.14 -11.05
N THR A 40 1.93 20.20 -10.80
CA THR A 40 2.83 19.03 -10.86
C THR A 40 2.38 17.92 -9.91
N MET A 41 1.95 18.27 -8.69
CA MET A 41 1.43 17.30 -7.73
C MET A 41 0.20 16.56 -8.29
N ILE A 42 -0.77 17.30 -8.84
CA ILE A 42 -1.99 16.72 -9.44
C ILE A 42 -1.62 15.81 -10.63
N GLU A 43 -0.73 16.25 -11.52
CA GLU A 43 -0.30 15.45 -12.67
C GLU A 43 0.39 14.14 -12.24
N LEU A 44 1.27 14.21 -11.24
CA LEU A 44 1.97 13.06 -10.71
C LEU A 44 1.00 12.06 -10.06
N VAL A 45 0.11 12.53 -9.19
CA VAL A 45 -0.90 11.69 -8.53
C VAL A 45 -1.82 11.04 -9.57
N THR A 46 -2.32 11.81 -10.53
CA THR A 46 -3.18 11.33 -11.62
C THR A 46 -2.49 10.20 -12.38
N ARG A 47 -1.21 10.39 -12.75
CA ARG A 47 -0.41 9.37 -13.44
C ARG A 47 -0.23 8.11 -12.61
N LEU A 48 0.07 8.25 -11.32
CA LEU A 48 0.23 7.11 -10.40
C LEU A 48 -1.06 6.31 -10.28
N ILE A 49 -2.21 6.96 -10.13
CA ILE A 49 -3.51 6.29 -10.06
C ILE A 49 -3.76 5.50 -11.34
N VAL A 50 -3.52 6.10 -12.52
CA VAL A 50 -3.68 5.40 -13.82
C VAL A 50 -2.77 4.17 -13.91
N GLN A 51 -1.48 4.33 -13.60
CA GLN A 51 -0.51 3.22 -13.63
C GLN A 51 -0.90 2.07 -12.69
N LEU A 52 -1.40 2.39 -11.49
CA LEU A 52 -1.88 1.39 -10.55
C LEU A 52 -3.11 0.66 -11.09
N LEU A 53 -4.08 1.38 -11.68
CA LEU A 53 -5.25 0.75 -12.28
C LEU A 53 -4.87 -0.18 -13.45
N GLU A 54 -3.92 0.24 -14.29
CA GLU A 54 -3.40 -0.59 -15.38
C GLU A 54 -2.71 -1.86 -14.86
N LEU A 55 -1.87 -1.72 -13.83
CA LEU A 55 -1.20 -2.84 -13.16
C LEU A 55 -2.22 -3.84 -12.58
N LEU A 56 -3.24 -3.35 -11.88
CA LEU A 56 -4.29 -4.19 -11.31
C LEU A 56 -5.06 -4.93 -12.40
N ASN A 57 -5.40 -4.25 -13.50
CA ASN A 57 -6.11 -4.85 -14.61
C ASN A 57 -5.27 -5.91 -15.34
N LEU A 58 -3.97 -5.65 -15.53
CA LEU A 58 -3.02 -6.57 -16.15
C LEU A 58 -2.99 -7.92 -15.43
N HIS A 59 -2.92 -7.90 -14.10
CA HIS A 59 -2.77 -9.11 -13.28
C HIS A 59 -4.09 -9.82 -12.94
N ARG A 60 -5.23 -9.15 -13.09
CA ARG A 60 -6.56 -9.66 -12.73
C ARG A 60 -6.87 -11.04 -13.31
N SER A 61 -6.69 -11.19 -14.62
CA SER A 61 -7.06 -12.44 -15.31
C SER A 61 -6.21 -13.65 -14.90
N ALA A 62 -4.93 -13.43 -14.60
CA ALA A 62 -4.03 -14.47 -14.13
C ALA A 62 -4.43 -14.94 -12.72
N LEU A 63 -4.73 -13.99 -11.83
CA LEU A 63 -5.11 -14.28 -10.45
C LEU A 63 -6.49 -14.94 -10.36
N LEU A 64 -7.47 -14.46 -11.12
CA LEU A 64 -8.80 -15.08 -11.18
C LEU A 64 -8.76 -16.53 -11.65
N LYS A 65 -7.71 -16.97 -12.35
CA LYS A 65 -7.53 -18.39 -12.72
C LYS A 65 -6.77 -19.15 -11.64
N ALA A 66 -5.74 -18.54 -11.07
CA ALA A 66 -4.80 -19.19 -10.16
C ALA A 66 -5.28 -19.29 -8.69
N THR A 67 -6.20 -18.42 -8.25
CA THR A 67 -6.52 -18.23 -6.82
C THR A 67 -7.94 -18.62 -6.42
N LEU A 68 -8.75 -19.17 -7.34
CA LEU A 68 -10.19 -19.48 -7.12
C LEU A 68 -10.49 -20.30 -5.86
N ALA A 69 -9.54 -21.11 -5.39
CA ALA A 69 -9.73 -21.94 -4.20
C ALA A 69 -9.13 -21.34 -2.92
N ARG A 70 -8.11 -20.47 -3.00
CA ARG A 70 -7.27 -20.04 -1.85
C ARG A 70 -6.66 -18.65 -2.07
N PRO A 71 -7.46 -17.58 -1.96
CA PRO A 71 -6.97 -16.19 -2.06
C PRO A 71 -6.08 -15.78 -0.88
N ASP A 72 -6.09 -16.54 0.22
CA ASP A 72 -5.23 -16.34 1.40
C ASP A 72 -3.78 -16.81 1.20
N MET A 73 -3.51 -17.56 0.13
CA MET A 73 -2.21 -18.13 -0.18
C MET A 73 -1.73 -17.68 -1.56
N ALA A 74 -0.46 -17.26 -1.63
CA ALA A 74 0.18 -17.01 -2.92
C ALA A 74 0.20 -18.32 -3.75
N PRO A 75 -0.11 -18.24 -5.05
CA PRO A 75 0.00 -19.39 -5.96
C PRO A 75 1.41 -19.99 -5.97
N ASN A 76 1.51 -21.29 -6.28
CA ASN A 76 2.81 -21.95 -6.44
C ASN A 76 3.48 -21.63 -7.79
N ASP A 77 2.69 -21.20 -8.78
CA ASP A 77 3.20 -20.76 -10.07
C ASP A 77 3.90 -19.40 -9.93
N VAL A 78 5.13 -19.28 -10.44
CA VAL A 78 5.98 -18.11 -10.24
C VAL A 78 5.33 -16.84 -10.81
N GLY A 79 4.73 -16.92 -12.01
CA GLY A 79 4.09 -15.76 -12.64
C GLY A 79 2.82 -15.34 -11.90
N ALA A 80 2.04 -16.30 -11.42
CA ALA A 80 0.86 -16.02 -10.60
C ALA A 80 1.23 -15.52 -9.18
N ALA A 81 2.35 -15.97 -8.61
CA ALA A 81 2.88 -15.48 -7.33
C ALA A 81 3.36 -14.02 -7.45
N GLU A 82 4.05 -13.68 -8.55
CA GLU A 82 4.45 -12.30 -8.84
C GLU A 82 3.21 -11.41 -9.02
N ALA A 83 2.25 -11.83 -9.84
CA ALA A 83 0.98 -11.12 -10.01
C ALA A 83 0.25 -10.92 -8.66
N TYR A 84 0.29 -11.91 -7.77
CA TYR A 84 -0.31 -11.85 -6.44
C TYR A 84 0.35 -10.76 -5.60
N ALA A 85 1.68 -10.75 -5.54
CA ALA A 85 2.44 -9.73 -4.82
C ALA A 85 2.15 -8.33 -5.38
N MET A 86 2.19 -8.18 -6.71
CA MET A 86 1.90 -6.92 -7.38
C MET A 86 0.51 -6.36 -7.01
N VAL A 87 -0.53 -7.19 -6.98
CA VAL A 87 -1.87 -6.71 -6.59
C VAL A 87 -1.95 -6.38 -5.10
N VAL A 88 -1.50 -7.30 -4.23
CA VAL A 88 -1.66 -7.16 -2.77
C VAL A 88 -0.85 -5.98 -2.23
N GLU A 89 0.37 -5.76 -2.71
CA GLU A 89 1.25 -4.69 -2.23
C GLU A 89 0.78 -3.29 -2.68
N ASN A 90 0.14 -3.19 -3.85
CA ASN A 90 -0.23 -1.92 -4.45
C ASN A 90 -1.64 -1.43 -4.11
N CYS A 91 -2.58 -2.32 -3.73
CA CYS A 91 -3.95 -1.92 -3.39
C CYS A 91 -4.03 -0.91 -2.23
N PRO A 92 -3.31 -1.07 -1.10
CA PRO A 92 -3.31 -0.08 -0.03
C PRO A 92 -2.77 1.28 -0.47
N PHE A 93 -1.79 1.30 -1.40
CA PHE A 93 -1.25 2.54 -1.93
C PHE A 93 -2.25 3.27 -2.83
N LEU A 94 -2.99 2.53 -3.67
CA LEU A 94 -4.11 3.10 -4.41
C LEU A 94 -5.17 3.69 -3.46
N ALA A 95 -5.50 3.00 -2.37
CA ALA A 95 -6.43 3.51 -1.36
C ALA A 95 -5.92 4.80 -0.68
N ASP A 96 -4.62 4.87 -0.34
CA ASP A 96 -3.99 6.10 0.16
C ASP A 96 -4.16 7.26 -0.84
N LEU A 97 -3.90 7.03 -2.13
CA LEU A 97 -4.02 8.06 -3.17
C LEU A 97 -5.47 8.53 -3.33
N ILE A 98 -6.43 7.61 -3.37
CA ILE A 98 -7.87 7.92 -3.45
C ILE A 98 -8.30 8.82 -2.29
N LEU A 99 -7.88 8.48 -1.07
CA LEU A 99 -8.31 9.20 0.13
C LEU A 99 -7.61 10.55 0.27
N ARG A 100 -6.32 10.62 -0.02
CA ARG A 100 -5.51 11.83 0.15
C ARG A 100 -5.70 12.82 -1.01
N PHE A 101 -6.05 12.33 -2.20
CA PHE A 101 -6.25 13.13 -3.40
C PHE A 101 -7.59 12.80 -4.10
N PRO A 102 -8.73 13.01 -3.41
CA PRO A 102 -10.03 12.55 -3.87
C PRO A 102 -10.49 13.22 -5.18
N ASP A 103 -10.04 14.45 -5.45
CA ASP A 103 -10.38 15.15 -6.71
C ASP A 103 -9.65 14.55 -7.91
N SER A 104 -8.33 14.29 -7.80
CA SER A 104 -7.56 13.58 -8.84
C SER A 104 -8.11 12.19 -9.09
N ALA A 105 -8.47 11.45 -8.02
CA ALA A 105 -9.09 10.14 -8.16
C ALA A 105 -10.44 10.23 -8.88
N ARG A 106 -11.30 11.22 -8.53
CA ARG A 106 -12.58 11.42 -9.20
C ARG A 106 -12.40 11.72 -10.69
N GLU A 107 -11.43 12.55 -11.04
CA GLU A 107 -11.11 12.92 -12.41
C GLU A 107 -10.66 11.70 -13.23
N VAL A 108 -9.69 10.93 -12.74
CA VAL A 108 -9.21 9.70 -13.40
C VAL A 108 -10.31 8.69 -13.60
N LEU A 109 -11.18 8.52 -12.59
CA LEU A 109 -12.20 7.48 -12.61
C LEU A 109 -13.44 7.85 -13.43
N ALA A 110 -13.73 9.14 -13.61
CA ALA A 110 -14.96 9.61 -14.25
C ALA A 110 -15.23 9.02 -15.65
N PRO A 111 -14.25 8.94 -16.58
CA PRO A 111 -14.50 8.46 -17.95
C PRO A 111 -14.96 7.00 -18.03
N HIS A 112 -14.49 6.14 -17.12
CA HIS A 112 -14.75 4.71 -17.12
C HIS A 112 -15.20 4.20 -15.75
N ARG A 113 -16.02 5.01 -15.06
CA ARG A 113 -16.35 4.82 -13.63
C ARG A 113 -16.82 3.41 -13.29
N SER A 114 -17.71 2.83 -14.09
CA SER A 114 -18.22 1.47 -13.83
C SER A 114 -17.11 0.42 -13.88
N GLN A 115 -16.24 0.48 -14.89
CA GLN A 115 -15.15 -0.48 -15.09
C GLN A 115 -14.12 -0.36 -13.97
N TYR A 116 -13.69 0.87 -13.65
CA TYR A 116 -12.72 1.06 -12.58
C TYR A 116 -13.30 0.74 -11.20
N ASN A 117 -14.57 1.05 -10.94
CA ASN A 117 -15.23 0.67 -9.70
C ASN A 117 -15.24 -0.86 -9.52
N GLU A 118 -15.55 -1.62 -10.58
CA GLU A 118 -15.52 -3.08 -10.54
C GLU A 118 -14.11 -3.62 -10.29
N LEU A 119 -13.11 -3.04 -10.97
CA LEU A 119 -11.70 -3.42 -10.80
C LEU A 119 -11.22 -3.14 -9.37
N ILE A 120 -11.49 -1.96 -8.83
CA ILE A 120 -11.09 -1.55 -7.48
C ILE A 120 -11.78 -2.43 -6.44
N ALA A 121 -13.09 -2.64 -6.56
CA ALA A 121 -13.84 -3.50 -5.64
C ALA A 121 -13.26 -4.93 -5.63
N TRP A 122 -12.98 -5.50 -6.80
CA TRP A 122 -12.32 -6.80 -6.91
C TRP A 122 -10.94 -6.81 -6.25
N ALA A 123 -10.09 -5.84 -6.57
CA ALA A 123 -8.71 -5.81 -6.11
C ALA A 123 -8.60 -5.59 -4.60
N PHE A 124 -9.47 -4.77 -4.02
CA PHE A 124 -9.53 -4.51 -2.59
C PHE A 124 -10.05 -5.71 -1.82
N GLU A 125 -11.09 -6.37 -2.32
CA GLU A 125 -11.58 -7.60 -1.71
C GLU A 125 -10.54 -8.73 -1.80
N PHE A 126 -9.88 -8.87 -2.95
CA PHE A 126 -8.78 -9.82 -3.11
C PHE A 126 -7.64 -9.55 -2.10
N THR A 127 -7.24 -8.28 -1.95
CA THR A 127 -6.23 -7.88 -0.96
C THR A 127 -6.69 -8.15 0.46
N ARG A 128 -7.97 -7.89 0.78
CA ARG A 128 -8.58 -8.16 2.10
C ARG A 128 -8.57 -9.64 2.46
N GLN A 129 -8.75 -10.52 1.48
CA GLN A 129 -8.69 -11.98 1.65
C GLN A 129 -7.26 -12.50 1.81
N SER A 130 -6.25 -11.70 1.42
CA SER A 130 -4.86 -12.03 1.69
C SER A 130 -4.52 -11.86 3.16
N LYS A 131 -3.49 -12.59 3.64
CA LYS A 131 -3.06 -12.56 5.04
C LYS A 131 -2.17 -11.36 5.43
N PHE A 132 -1.82 -10.50 4.47
CA PHE A 132 -0.75 -9.51 4.62
C PHE A 132 -1.20 -8.14 5.20
N PRO A 133 -2.36 -7.58 4.80
CA PRO A 133 -2.81 -6.28 5.27
C PRO A 133 -2.95 -6.23 6.80
N SER A 134 -2.48 -5.12 7.37
CA SER A 134 -2.74 -4.79 8.78
C SER A 134 -4.18 -4.31 8.98
N GLU A 135 -4.65 -4.22 10.23
CA GLU A 135 -5.94 -3.60 10.54
C GLU A 135 -6.05 -2.17 9.99
N THR A 136 -4.95 -1.42 10.00
CA THR A 136 -4.86 -0.08 9.42
C THR A 136 -5.07 -0.12 7.91
N ASP A 137 -4.43 -1.05 7.20
CA ASP A 137 -4.62 -1.21 5.75
C ASP A 137 -6.07 -1.61 5.45
N LEU A 138 -6.66 -2.54 6.21
CA LEU A 138 -8.06 -2.94 6.04
C LEU A 138 -9.04 -1.78 6.23
N LYS A 139 -8.78 -0.92 7.21
CA LYS A 139 -9.55 0.31 7.43
C LYS A 139 -9.36 1.29 6.28
N LEU A 140 -8.13 1.43 5.77
CA LEU A 140 -7.81 2.29 4.62
C LEU A 140 -8.58 1.87 3.37
N LEU A 141 -8.58 0.57 3.03
CA LEU A 141 -9.35 0.03 1.90
C LEU A 141 -10.84 0.37 2.05
N THR A 142 -11.40 0.14 3.24
CA THR A 142 -12.82 0.41 3.53
C THR A 142 -13.18 1.90 3.38
N LEU A 143 -12.31 2.79 3.87
CA LEU A 143 -12.50 4.23 3.72
C LEU A 143 -12.46 4.65 2.24
N ALA A 144 -11.55 4.08 1.44
CA ALA A 144 -11.48 4.37 0.02
C ALA A 144 -12.72 3.84 -0.74
N GLU A 145 -13.24 2.66 -0.39
CA GLU A 145 -14.51 2.14 -0.94
C GLU A 145 -15.68 3.05 -0.60
N GLN A 146 -15.73 3.56 0.64
CA GLN A 146 -16.67 4.59 1.04
C GLN A 146 -16.48 5.83 0.19
N GLU A 147 -15.27 6.37 0.09
CA GLU A 147 -14.95 7.58 -0.70
C GLU A 147 -15.41 7.51 -2.16
N LEU A 148 -15.41 6.31 -2.74
CA LEU A 148 -15.83 6.06 -4.11
C LEU A 148 -17.33 5.75 -4.29
N ASN A 149 -18.11 5.61 -3.20
CA ASN A 149 -19.47 5.06 -3.19
C ASN A 149 -19.56 3.59 -3.66
N LEU A 150 -18.54 2.78 -3.39
CA LEU A 150 -18.60 1.33 -3.66
C LEU A 150 -19.41 0.60 -2.59
N ILE A 151 -19.35 1.11 -1.36
CA ILE A 151 -20.10 0.60 -0.21
C ILE A 151 -20.88 1.74 0.47
N PRO A 152 -21.92 1.42 1.26
CA PRO A 152 -22.68 2.43 2.01
C PRO A 152 -21.76 3.25 2.92
N ARG A 153 -21.96 4.58 2.90
CA ARG A 153 -21.31 5.50 3.83
C ARG A 153 -22.29 5.87 4.94
N PRO A 154 -21.87 5.94 6.21
CA PRO A 154 -22.69 6.57 7.23
C PRO A 154 -22.91 8.05 6.89
N ASN A 155 -24.05 8.62 7.28
CA ASN A 155 -24.36 10.04 7.05
C ASN A 155 -23.35 11.00 7.70
N THR A 156 -22.57 10.51 8.67
CA THR A 156 -21.51 11.22 9.37
C THR A 156 -20.11 10.95 8.76
N TYR A 157 -20.02 10.26 7.63
CA TYR A 157 -18.74 10.01 6.97
C TYR A 157 -18.11 11.33 6.54
N VAL A 158 -16.88 11.54 7.01
CA VAL A 158 -16.00 12.60 6.55
C VAL A 158 -14.69 11.91 6.20
N ASN A 159 -14.22 12.09 4.97
CA ASN A 159 -12.92 11.59 4.58
C ASN A 159 -11.88 12.21 5.52
N PRO A 160 -11.15 11.41 6.31
CA PRO A 160 -10.21 11.95 7.27
C PRO A 160 -9.13 12.80 6.59
N PHE A 161 -8.85 12.60 5.30
CA PHE A 161 -7.80 13.30 4.57
C PHE A 161 -8.30 14.48 3.71
N ALA A 162 -9.61 14.79 3.68
CA ALA A 162 -10.17 15.82 2.79
C ALA A 162 -9.78 17.27 3.16
N ASP A 163 -9.79 17.63 4.45
CA ASP A 163 -9.65 19.04 4.88
C ASP A 163 -8.25 19.43 5.41
N ALA A 164 -7.34 18.46 5.58
CA ALA A 164 -6.07 18.67 6.29
C ALA A 164 -4.84 18.20 5.50
N THR A 165 -4.96 18.03 4.20
CA THR A 165 -4.05 17.26 3.34
C THR A 165 -2.59 17.68 3.53
N LYS A 166 -2.22 18.93 3.24
CA LYS A 166 -0.81 19.34 3.32
C LYS A 166 -0.28 19.42 4.75
N HIS A 167 -0.97 20.09 5.68
CA HIS A 167 -0.47 20.24 7.06
C HIS A 167 -0.44 18.92 7.85
N ARG A 168 -1.42 18.04 7.67
CA ARG A 168 -1.43 16.72 8.31
C ARG A 168 -0.41 15.79 7.67
N GLN A 169 -0.29 15.77 6.34
CA GLN A 169 0.77 15.00 5.67
C GLN A 169 2.17 15.46 6.12
N LEU A 170 2.40 16.77 6.24
CA LEU A 170 3.67 17.31 6.76
C LEU A 170 3.89 16.98 8.25
N ALA A 171 2.83 16.88 9.06
CA ALA A 171 2.96 16.45 10.46
C ALA A 171 3.27 14.94 10.57
N GLU A 172 2.58 14.11 9.78
CA GLU A 172 2.84 12.67 9.64
C GLU A 172 4.29 12.42 9.18
N LEU A 173 4.78 13.22 8.23
CA LEU A 173 6.17 13.22 7.76
C LEU A 173 7.16 13.48 8.89
N ARG A 174 6.98 14.59 9.63
CA ARG A 174 7.87 14.96 10.74
C ARG A 174 7.92 13.87 11.81
N GLU A 175 6.78 13.22 12.07
CA GLU A 175 6.75 12.10 13.02
C GLU A 175 7.46 10.86 12.48
N PHE A 176 7.31 10.56 11.19
CA PHE A 176 8.00 9.47 10.51
C PHE A 176 9.53 9.66 10.53
N GLU A 177 10.02 10.83 10.12
CA GLU A 177 11.45 11.20 10.17
C GLU A 177 12.01 11.06 11.59
N ARG A 178 11.26 11.52 12.60
CA ARG A 178 11.65 11.39 14.00
C ARG A 178 11.73 9.92 14.45
N ARG A 179 10.82 9.06 13.99
CA ARG A 179 10.82 7.61 14.31
C ARG A 179 11.98 6.89 13.61
N HIS A 180 12.17 7.11 12.31
CA HIS A 180 13.26 6.50 11.54
C HIS A 180 14.64 6.99 12.00
N GLY A 181 14.81 8.29 12.25
CA GLY A 181 16.06 8.84 12.79
C GLY A 181 16.41 8.26 14.17
N LYS A 182 15.41 8.04 15.04
CA LYS A 182 15.61 7.35 16.33
C LYS A 182 15.98 5.87 16.15
N GLN A 183 15.40 5.19 15.17
CA GLN A 183 15.69 3.79 14.88
C GLN A 183 17.09 3.61 14.28
N GLU A 184 17.52 4.51 13.39
CA GLU A 184 18.87 4.55 12.83
C GLU A 184 19.92 4.85 13.91
N LEU A 185 19.63 5.77 14.84
CA LEU A 185 20.50 6.03 15.99
C LEU A 185 20.63 4.78 16.90
N ARG A 186 19.52 4.09 17.18
CA ARG A 186 19.51 2.84 17.97
C ARG A 186 20.26 1.71 17.26
N SER A 187 20.16 1.58 15.94
CA SER A 187 20.87 0.56 15.19
C SER A 187 22.38 0.83 15.15
N LYS A 188 22.80 2.10 15.01
CA LYS A 188 24.21 2.51 15.12
C LYS A 188 24.80 2.24 16.51
N LEU A 189 24.04 2.52 17.58
CA LEU A 189 24.45 2.24 18.97
C LEU A 189 24.55 0.74 19.29
N ARG A 190 23.80 -0.10 18.59
CA ARG A 190 23.81 -1.57 18.76
C ARG A 190 24.88 -2.28 17.93
N ARG A 191 25.63 -1.59 17.07
CA ARG A 191 26.76 -2.22 16.36
C ARG A 191 27.86 -2.55 17.38
N PRO A 192 28.40 -3.79 17.40
CA PRO A 192 29.51 -4.14 18.27
C PRO A 192 30.69 -3.19 18.02
N ARG A 193 31.19 -2.55 19.07
CA ARG A 193 32.45 -1.81 18.97
C ARG A 193 33.57 -2.83 18.78
N LEU A 194 34.32 -2.72 17.69
CA LEU A 194 35.56 -3.47 17.49
C LEU A 194 36.48 -3.12 18.68
N THR A 195 36.66 -4.05 19.62
CA THR A 195 37.67 -3.89 20.66
C THR A 195 39.04 -3.96 19.99
N PRO A 196 39.96 -3.02 20.24
CA PRO A 196 41.31 -3.11 19.69
C PRO A 196 41.94 -4.43 20.13
N ARG A 197 42.41 -5.22 19.16
CA ARG A 197 43.17 -6.44 19.42
C ARG A 197 44.49 -6.01 20.07
N THR A 198 44.63 -6.20 21.37
CA THR A 198 45.92 -6.07 22.04
C THR A 198 46.78 -7.25 21.58
N GLU A 199 47.79 -6.97 20.76
CA GLU A 199 48.81 -7.95 20.39
C GLU A 199 49.66 -8.26 21.63
N LEU A 200 49.80 -9.55 21.94
CA LEU A 200 50.73 -10.13 22.91
C LEU A 200 51.84 -10.84 22.16
#